data_AF-A0A3B9NQQ6-F1
#
_entry.id   AF-A0A3B9NQQ6-F1
#
_cell.length_a   1.000
_cell.length_b   1.000
_cell.length_c   1.000
_cell.angle_alpha   90.00
_cell.angle_beta   90.00
_cell.angle_gamma   90.00
#
_symmetry.space_group_name_H-M   'P 1'
#
loop_
_entity.id
_entity.type
_entity.pdbx_description
1 polymer ?
#
loop_
_entity_poly.entity_id
_entity_poly.type
_entity_poly.pdbx_seq_one_letter_code
_entity_poly.pdbx_strand_id
1 'polypeptide(L)'
;RVQDKDKDKDKDKDKDKDKSKETSNLAFQSFWKVYPKKVGKEAAKKAFAVAQKKAATREIVAAVHAQRESKQWKEDGGRFIPNPSTWLNQGRWEDEPPEALAVSPDKF
;
A
#
# COMPACT_ATOMS: atom_id res chain seq x y z
N ARG A 1 7.57 -0.64 -40.41
CA ARG A 1 7.08 -0.09 -39.13
C ARG A 1 7.55 -1.02 -38.03
N VAL A 2 8.81 -0.86 -37.62
CA VAL A 2 9.50 -1.82 -36.75
C VAL A 2 9.03 -1.60 -35.32
N GLN A 3 8.40 -2.62 -34.75
CA GLN A 3 8.17 -2.77 -33.33
C GLN A 3 9.48 -3.24 -32.71
N ASP A 4 10.16 -2.39 -31.95
CA ASP A 4 11.22 -2.83 -31.05
C ASP A 4 11.34 -1.79 -29.93
N LYS A 5 10.93 -2.17 -28.72
CA LYS A 5 11.34 -1.50 -27.50
C LYS A 5 11.35 -2.49 -26.35
N ASP A 6 12.21 -3.49 -26.51
CA ASP A 6 12.94 -4.10 -25.42
C ASP A 6 13.48 -3.02 -24.48
N LYS A 7 13.11 -3.15 -23.21
CA LYS A 7 13.85 -2.52 -22.13
C LYS A 7 13.91 -3.48 -20.95
N ASP A 8 14.48 -4.64 -21.24
CA ASP A 8 15.17 -5.44 -20.25
C ASP A 8 16.33 -4.59 -19.71
N LYS A 9 16.30 -4.31 -18.41
CA LYS A 9 17.41 -3.66 -17.72
C LYS A 9 17.63 -4.37 -16.40
N ASP A 10 18.13 -5.59 -16.54
CA ASP A 10 18.82 -6.33 -15.51
C ASP A 10 20.02 -5.50 -15.00
N LYS A 11 20.10 -5.32 -13.68
CA LYS A 11 21.22 -4.66 -13.01
C LYS A 11 21.43 -5.30 -11.64
N ASP A 12 21.91 -6.55 -11.66
CA ASP A 12 22.43 -7.27 -10.49
C ASP A 12 23.69 -6.55 -9.95
N LYS A 13 23.57 -5.85 -8.81
CA LYS A 13 24.70 -5.35 -7.97
C LYS A 13 24.20 -4.90 -6.59
N ASP A 14 24.04 -5.86 -5.66
CA ASP A 14 24.30 -5.83 -4.19
C ASP A 14 23.47 -6.91 -3.48
N LYS A 15 24.03 -8.12 -3.34
CA LYS A 15 23.22 -9.35 -3.26
C LYS A 15 22.70 -9.77 -1.87
N ASP A 16 23.00 -9.07 -0.77
CA ASP A 16 22.49 -9.50 0.56
C ASP A 16 21.92 -8.39 1.46
N LYS A 17 22.09 -7.11 1.12
CA LYS A 17 21.50 -5.98 1.88
C LYS A 17 20.38 -5.24 1.12
N ASP A 18 20.27 -5.48 -0.18
CA ASP A 18 19.33 -4.77 -1.07
C ASP A 18 18.00 -5.52 -1.28
N LYS A 19 17.96 -6.84 -1.06
CA LYS A 19 16.76 -7.68 -1.26
C LYS A 19 15.56 -7.24 -0.40
N SER A 20 15.81 -6.74 0.81
CA SER A 20 14.77 -6.22 1.72
C SER A 20 14.23 -4.85 1.30
N LYS A 21 15.05 -4.05 0.59
CA LYS A 21 14.67 -2.73 0.08
C LYS A 21 13.91 -2.85 -1.24
N GLU A 22 14.29 -3.80 -2.08
CA GLU A 22 13.61 -4.09 -3.33
C GLU A 22 12.21 -4.69 -3.11
N THR A 23 12.08 -5.65 -2.19
CA THR A 23 10.79 -6.21 -1.77
C THR A 23 9.88 -5.14 -1.16
N SER A 24 10.40 -4.25 -0.32
CA SER A 24 9.66 -3.10 0.20
C SER A 24 9.18 -2.15 -0.91
N ASN A 25 9.96 -2.00 -1.98
CA ASN A 25 9.59 -1.17 -3.13
C ASN A 25 8.48 -1.82 -3.95
N LEU A 26 8.56 -3.13 -4.21
CA LEU A 26 7.51 -3.89 -4.89
C LEU A 26 6.21 -3.90 -4.08
N ALA A 27 6.30 -4.12 -2.78
CA ALA A 27 5.19 -4.04 -1.83
C ALA A 27 4.51 -2.65 -1.87
N PHE A 28 5.31 -1.58 -1.78
CA PHE A 28 4.81 -0.23 -1.91
C PHE A 28 4.18 0.03 -3.28
N GLN A 29 4.75 -0.50 -4.37
CA GLN A 29 4.18 -0.34 -5.71
C GLN A 29 2.81 -1.03 -5.82
N SER A 30 2.63 -2.21 -5.23
CA SER A 30 1.33 -2.88 -5.17
C SER A 30 0.31 -2.03 -4.43
N PHE A 31 0.65 -1.55 -3.23
CA PHE A 31 -0.17 -0.59 -2.48
C PHE A 31 -0.49 0.67 -3.31
N TRP A 32 0.52 1.26 -3.94
CA TRP A 32 0.38 2.49 -4.72
C TRP A 32 -0.48 2.32 -5.96
N LYS A 33 -0.47 1.16 -6.60
CA LYS A 33 -1.31 0.85 -7.76
C LYS A 33 -2.78 0.77 -7.39
N VAL A 34 -3.10 0.18 -6.23
CA VAL A 34 -4.47 0.00 -5.71
C VAL A 34 -5.05 1.31 -5.19
N TYR A 35 -4.22 2.17 -4.59
CA TYR A 35 -4.69 3.40 -3.97
C TYR A 35 -5.21 4.40 -5.03
N PRO A 36 -6.49 4.84 -4.94
CA PRO A 36 -7.09 5.74 -5.93
C PRO A 36 -6.44 7.13 -5.98
N LYS A 37 -5.97 7.65 -4.83
CA LYS A 37 -5.36 8.99 -4.71
C LYS A 37 -3.84 8.94 -4.55
N LYS A 38 -3.12 9.22 -5.64
CA LYS A 38 -1.65 9.10 -5.72
C LYS A 38 -0.93 10.41 -5.39
N VAL A 39 -1.05 10.88 -4.14
CA VAL A 39 -0.45 12.14 -3.67
C VAL A 39 0.69 11.88 -2.70
N GLY A 40 1.79 12.65 -2.80
CA GLY A 40 2.88 12.61 -1.81
C GLY A 40 3.63 11.28 -1.76
N LYS A 41 4.07 10.76 -2.91
CA LYS A 41 4.71 9.43 -3.04
C LYS A 41 5.88 9.21 -2.08
N GLU A 42 6.71 10.22 -1.84
CA GLU A 42 7.85 10.11 -0.93
C GLU A 42 7.41 10.01 0.54
N ALA A 43 6.45 10.83 0.95
CA ALA A 43 5.86 10.75 2.29
C ALA A 43 5.16 9.41 2.51
N ALA A 44 4.44 8.91 1.48
CA ALA A 44 3.78 7.61 1.52
C ALA A 44 4.79 6.46 1.62
N LYS A 45 5.92 6.51 0.90
CA LYS A 45 6.98 5.50 1.03
C LYS A 45 7.55 5.45 2.45
N LYS A 46 7.82 6.61 3.06
CA LYS A 46 8.32 6.69 4.43
C LYS A 46 7.30 6.11 5.42
N ALA A 47 6.05 6.51 5.31
CA ALA A 47 4.96 6.00 6.14
C ALA A 47 4.76 4.49 5.94
N PHE A 48 4.85 3.99 4.70
CA PHE A 48 4.71 2.57 4.37
C PHE A 48 5.83 1.72 4.98
N ALA A 49 7.07 2.23 4.99
CA ALA A 49 8.18 1.55 5.66
C ALA A 49 7.96 1.43 7.17
N VAL A 50 7.27 2.39 7.80
CA VAL A 50 6.86 2.31 9.22
C VAL A 50 5.70 1.33 9.39
N ALA A 51 4.70 1.39 8.52
CA ALA A 51 3.54 0.49 8.55
C ALA A 51 3.94 -0.98 8.36
N GLN A 52 4.90 -1.28 7.48
CA GLN A 52 5.45 -2.63 7.30
C GLN A 52 6.13 -3.21 8.56
N LYS A 53 6.54 -2.37 9.51
CA LYS A 53 7.06 -2.84 10.81
C LYS A 53 5.94 -3.24 11.78
N LYS A 54 4.71 -2.78 11.52
CA LYS A 54 3.53 -3.02 12.35
C LYS A 54 2.63 -4.12 11.79
N ALA A 55 2.47 -4.16 10.46
CA ALA A 55 1.59 -5.11 9.77
C ALA A 55 2.24 -5.61 8.48
N ALA A 56 1.79 -6.77 7.99
CA ALA A 56 2.23 -7.29 6.72
C ALA A 56 1.68 -6.44 5.56
N THR A 57 2.48 -6.28 4.50
CA THR A 57 2.04 -5.59 3.27
C THR A 57 0.69 -6.09 2.75
N ARG A 58 0.41 -7.39 2.88
CA ARG A 58 -0.86 -7.99 2.45
C ARG A 58 -2.05 -7.41 3.21
N GLU A 59 -1.92 -7.19 4.51
CA GLU A 59 -2.98 -6.61 5.36
C GLU A 59 -3.23 -5.15 4.98
N ILE A 60 -2.15 -4.39 4.80
CA ILE A 60 -2.22 -2.99 4.37
C ILE A 60 -2.95 -2.88 3.02
N VAL A 61 -2.58 -3.72 2.05
CA VAL A 61 -3.22 -3.73 0.72
C VAL A 61 -4.67 -4.21 0.78
N ALA A 62 -4.97 -5.23 1.60
CA ALA A 62 -6.33 -5.73 1.79
C ALA A 62 -7.25 -4.67 2.40
N ALA A 63 -6.77 -3.93 3.40
CA ALA A 63 -7.52 -2.83 4.00
C ALA A 63 -7.83 -1.70 3.00
N VAL A 64 -6.88 -1.35 2.12
CA VAL A 64 -7.15 -0.39 1.03
C VAL A 64 -8.22 -0.91 0.08
N HIS A 65 -8.18 -2.20 -0.27
CA HIS A 65 -9.21 -2.81 -1.11
C HIS A 65 -10.59 -2.71 -0.48
N ALA A 66 -10.73 -3.11 0.79
CA ALA A 66 -11.99 -3.03 1.53
C ALA A 66 -12.49 -1.58 1.63
N GLN A 67 -11.63 -0.64 2.02
CA GLN A 67 -12.01 0.77 2.16
C GLN A 67 -12.35 1.43 0.83
N ARG A 68 -11.69 1.04 -0.27
CA ARG A 68 -12.05 1.47 -1.62
C ARG A 68 -13.45 1.02 -2.02
N GLU A 69 -13.91 -0.11 -1.49
CA GLU A 69 -15.26 -0.61 -1.74
C GLU A 69 -16.31 0.07 -0.86
N SER A 70 -15.92 0.65 0.27
CA SER A 70 -16.78 1.40 1.18
C SER A 70 -17.42 2.61 0.52
N LYS A 71 -18.66 2.91 0.95
CA LYS A 71 -19.43 4.07 0.46
C LYS A 71 -18.66 5.38 0.59
N GLN A 72 -17.93 5.57 1.70
CA GLN A 72 -17.19 6.81 1.96
C GLN A 72 -16.09 7.13 0.92
N TRP A 73 -15.45 6.11 0.32
CA TRP A 73 -14.46 6.34 -0.75
C TRP A 73 -15.09 6.43 -2.14
N LYS A 74 -16.30 5.87 -2.32
CA LYS A 74 -17.09 5.99 -3.55
C LYS A 74 -17.88 7.31 -3.60
N GLU A 75 -18.24 7.86 -2.45
CA GLU A 75 -18.95 9.13 -2.31
C GLU A 75 -18.11 10.29 -2.84
N ASP A 76 -18.81 11.24 -3.47
CA ASP A 76 -18.23 12.45 -4.07
C ASP A 76 -17.02 12.18 -5.00
N GLY A 77 -16.98 11.00 -5.64
CA GLY A 77 -15.87 10.62 -6.51
C GLY A 77 -14.53 10.49 -5.79
N GLY A 78 -14.55 10.14 -4.50
CA GLY A 78 -13.33 9.97 -3.71
C GLY A 78 -12.84 11.25 -3.02
N ARG A 79 -13.73 12.20 -2.79
CA ARG A 79 -13.43 13.45 -2.09
C ARG A 79 -12.90 13.23 -0.67
N PHE A 80 -13.40 12.19 0.00
CA PHE A 80 -12.99 11.83 1.36
C PHE A 80 -11.80 10.87 1.42
N ILE A 81 -11.14 10.57 0.29
CA ILE A 81 -9.96 9.71 0.30
C ILE A 81 -8.79 10.46 0.95
N PRO A 82 -8.28 9.99 2.11
CA PRO A 82 -7.13 10.61 2.75
C PRO A 82 -5.87 10.43 1.90
N ASN A 83 -4.84 11.22 2.16
CA ASN A 83 -3.54 11.00 1.50
C ASN A 83 -2.96 9.65 1.97
N PRO A 84 -2.30 8.88 1.08
CA PRO A 84 -1.76 7.56 1.44
C PRO A 84 -0.75 7.65 2.59
N SER A 85 0.04 8.73 2.68
CA SER A 85 0.93 8.98 3.82
C SER A 85 0.16 9.16 5.14
N THR A 86 -0.93 9.91 5.12
CA THR A 86 -1.77 10.14 6.31
C THR A 86 -2.47 8.86 6.72
N TRP A 87 -3.03 8.12 5.76
CA TRP A 87 -3.66 6.84 5.97
C TRP A 87 -2.69 5.82 6.61
N LEU A 88 -1.46 5.75 6.09
CA LEU A 88 -0.39 4.90 6.62
C LEU A 88 0.23 5.40 7.94
N ASN A 89 0.17 6.69 8.25
CA ASN A 89 0.64 7.18 9.56
C ASN A 89 -0.42 6.99 10.65
N GLN A 90 -1.70 7.05 10.28
CA GLN A 90 -2.81 6.94 11.21
C GLN A 90 -3.17 5.49 11.61
N GLY A 91 -2.48 4.47 11.12
CA GLY A 91 -2.88 3.10 11.45
C GLY A 91 -4.16 2.64 10.77
N ARG A 92 -4.60 3.29 9.67
CA ARG A 92 -5.95 3.07 9.11
C ARG A 92 -6.18 1.68 8.53
N TRP A 93 -5.14 0.85 8.39
CA TRP A 93 -5.25 -0.56 8.05
C TRP A 93 -5.62 -1.44 9.25
N GLU A 94 -5.42 -0.95 10.48
CA GLU A 94 -5.91 -1.56 11.73
C GLU A 94 -7.33 -1.09 12.08
N ASP A 95 -7.80 0.01 11.47
CA ASP A 95 -9.14 0.54 11.66
C ASP A 95 -10.17 -0.44 11.06
N GLU A 96 -11.18 -0.78 11.86
CA GLU A 96 -12.11 -1.88 11.59
C GLU A 96 -12.77 -1.70 10.21
N PRO A 97 -12.63 -2.66 9.26
CA PRO A 97 -13.42 -2.63 8.04
C PRO A 97 -14.90 -2.64 8.45
N PRO A 98 -15.80 -1.95 7.72
CA PRO A 98 -17.21 -1.87 8.10
C PRO A 98 -17.80 -3.29 8.24
N GLU A 99 -17.87 -3.73 9.50
CA GLU A 99 -18.71 -4.78 10.07
C GLU A 99 -19.05 -5.95 9.15
N ALA A 100 -18.04 -6.71 8.70
CA ALA A 100 -18.29 -7.98 8.03
C ALA A 100 -17.34 -9.13 8.40
N LEU A 101 -16.20 -8.88 9.06
CA LEU A 101 -15.22 -9.94 9.38
C LEU A 101 -14.52 -9.73 10.73
N ALA A 102 -15.29 -9.46 11.79
CA ALA A 102 -14.80 -9.52 13.16
C ALA A 102 -14.51 -10.98 13.56
N VAL A 103 -13.31 -11.47 13.22
CA VAL A 103 -12.69 -12.60 13.95
C VAL A 103 -11.42 -12.05 14.58
N SER A 104 -11.58 -11.71 15.86
CA SER A 104 -10.57 -11.26 16.81
C SER A 104 -9.29 -12.10 16.79
N PRO A 105 -8.12 -11.51 17.05
CA PRO A 105 -7.07 -12.18 17.79
C PRO A 105 -7.08 -11.64 19.23
N ASP A 106 -7.69 -12.47 20.07
CA ASP A 106 -7.38 -12.72 21.48
C ASP A 106 -6.06 -12.07 21.95
N LYS A 107 -6.20 -11.11 22.87
CA LYS A 107 -5.08 -10.50 23.58
C LYS A 107 -4.94 -11.29 24.89
N PHE A 108 -4.04 -12.28 24.86
CA PHE A 108 -3.65 -13.11 25.99
C PHE A 108 -3.14 -12.28 27.18
#